data_AF-A0A1H9CTV6-F1
#
_entry.id   AF-A0A1H9CTV6-F1
#
_cell.length_a   1.000
_cell.length_b   1.000
_cell.length_c   1.000
_cell.angle_alpha   90.00
_cell.angle_beta   90.00
_cell.angle_gamma   90.00
#
_symmetry.space_group_name_H-M   'P 1'
#
loop_
_entity.id
_entity.type
_entity.pdbx_description
1 polymer ?
#
loop_
_entity_poly.entity_id
_entity_poly.type
_entity_poly.pdbx_seq_one_letter_code
_entity_poly.pdbx_strand_id
1 'polypeptide(L)'
;MSTETSLTAPRQGMNMRRFFDDWAMLLAALGIFVLCALLIDNFMSPLNMRGLGLAISTVGIAACTMLYCLASGHFDLSVGSVLACSGVIAAIVIRDTDSVFLGVSAALAMGLVVGLINGIVIAKLRINALITTLATMQIVRGLAYIFSNGKAVGVGDESFFVFGNGQLFGVPVPILITVVCFVFFGWLLNYTTYGRNTLAIGGNQEAALLAGVHVDRTKIIIFVVHGVIGALAGVVLASRMTSGQPMVGQGFELTVISACVLGGVSLSGGIGMIRHVIAGVLILAIIENAMNLKNIDTFYQYVIRGTILLLAVIIDRMKRR
;
A
#
# COMPACT_ATOMS: atom_id res chain seq x y z
N MET A 1 -45.66 -16.66 -44.03
CA MET A 1 -44.34 -16.62 -44.70
C MET A 1 -43.50 -15.64 -43.91
N SER A 2 -42.69 -16.20 -43.01
CA SER A 2 -41.87 -15.52 -42.01
C SER A 2 -40.58 -14.99 -42.64
N THR A 3 -40.30 -13.70 -42.49
CA THR A 3 -38.95 -13.16 -42.66
C THR A 3 -38.42 -12.77 -41.30
N GLU A 4 -37.64 -13.68 -40.72
CA GLU A 4 -36.81 -13.43 -39.53
C GLU A 4 -35.69 -12.45 -39.91
N THR A 5 -35.77 -11.24 -39.38
CA THR A 5 -34.64 -10.30 -39.41
C THR A 5 -33.66 -10.71 -38.31
N SER A 6 -32.64 -11.48 -38.69
CA SER A 6 -31.55 -11.86 -37.78
C SER A 6 -30.80 -10.62 -37.31
N LEU A 7 -30.99 -10.23 -36.04
CA LEU A 7 -30.19 -9.21 -35.35
C LEU A 7 -28.80 -9.79 -35.08
N THR A 8 -27.86 -9.60 -36.01
CA THR A 8 -26.45 -9.86 -35.76
C THR A 8 -25.91 -8.82 -34.78
N ALA A 9 -25.55 -9.26 -33.57
CA ALA A 9 -24.86 -8.42 -32.58
C ALA A 9 -23.55 -7.87 -33.18
N PRO A 10 -23.21 -6.59 -32.97
CA PRO A 10 -21.96 -6.04 -33.49
C PRO A 10 -20.79 -6.71 -32.79
N ARG A 11 -19.91 -7.36 -33.58
CA ARG A 11 -18.61 -7.86 -33.12
C ARG A 11 -17.81 -6.68 -32.55
N GLN A 12 -17.63 -6.64 -31.23
CA GLN A 12 -16.71 -5.69 -30.60
C GLN A 12 -15.28 -6.00 -31.05
N GLY A 13 -14.83 -5.33 -32.13
CA GLY A 13 -13.42 -5.28 -32.48
C GLY A 13 -12.62 -4.75 -31.29
N MET A 14 -11.50 -5.39 -31.01
CA MET A 14 -10.58 -5.02 -29.93
C MET A 14 -10.20 -3.53 -30.09
N ASN A 15 -10.82 -2.67 -29.28
CA ASN A 15 -10.72 -1.23 -29.44
C ASN A 15 -9.34 -0.81 -28.93
N MET A 16 -8.37 -0.63 -29.84
CA MET A 16 -6.95 -0.40 -29.52
C MET A 16 -6.72 0.76 -28.54
N ARG A 17 -7.65 1.74 -28.54
CA ARG A 17 -7.69 2.84 -27.55
C ARG A 17 -7.94 2.35 -26.12
N ARG A 18 -8.89 1.42 -25.91
CA ARG A 18 -9.18 0.85 -24.57
C ARG A 18 -8.01 0.03 -24.03
N PHE A 19 -7.30 -0.69 -24.89
CA PHE A 19 -6.10 -1.44 -24.49
C PHE A 19 -4.98 -0.50 -24.02
N PHE A 20 -4.74 0.61 -24.75
CA PHE A 20 -3.79 1.62 -24.31
C PHE A 20 -4.23 2.29 -23.00
N ASP A 21 -5.51 2.61 -22.83
CA ASP A 21 -6.01 3.20 -21.58
C ASP A 21 -5.85 2.26 -20.37
N ASP A 22 -6.03 0.95 -20.57
CA ASP A 22 -5.93 -0.08 -19.51
C ASP A 22 -4.49 -0.41 -19.08
N TRP A 23 -3.50 -0.17 -19.95
CA TRP A 23 -2.09 -0.51 -19.72
C TRP A 23 -1.15 0.70 -19.71
N ALA A 24 -1.64 1.91 -19.99
CA ALA A 24 -0.83 3.13 -20.12
C ALA A 24 0.09 3.36 -18.91
N MET A 25 -0.41 3.17 -17.68
CA MET A 25 0.42 3.38 -16.48
C MET A 25 1.52 2.33 -16.33
N LEU A 26 1.26 1.07 -16.67
CA LEU A 26 2.29 0.03 -16.64
C LEU A 26 3.33 0.25 -17.74
N LEU A 27 2.91 0.72 -18.92
CA LEU A 27 3.81 1.14 -19.99
C LEU A 27 4.65 2.36 -19.59
N ALA A 28 4.07 3.32 -18.85
CA ALA A 28 4.81 4.44 -18.30
C ALA A 28 5.87 3.98 -17.28
N ALA A 29 5.51 3.07 -16.37
CA ALA A 29 6.45 2.45 -15.43
C ALA A 29 7.60 1.74 -16.17
N LEU A 30 7.29 0.97 -17.21
CA LEU A 30 8.27 0.30 -18.05
C LEU A 30 9.16 1.30 -18.80
N GLY A 31 8.59 2.37 -19.35
CA GLY A 31 9.33 3.43 -20.04
C GLY A 31 10.32 4.12 -19.12
N ILE A 32 9.89 4.48 -17.90
CA ILE A 32 10.77 5.06 -16.88
C ILE A 32 11.87 4.06 -16.48
N PHE A 33 11.52 2.78 -16.30
CA PHE A 33 12.49 1.73 -15.99
C PHE A 33 13.58 1.63 -17.07
N VAL A 34 13.19 1.53 -18.34
CA VAL A 34 14.12 1.44 -19.48
C VAL A 34 14.98 2.70 -19.56
N LEU A 35 14.39 3.88 -19.37
CA LEU A 35 15.12 5.14 -19.37
C LEU A 35 16.19 5.17 -18.26
N CYS A 36 15.83 4.78 -17.04
CA CYS A 36 16.79 4.70 -15.94
C CYS A 36 17.88 3.66 -16.20
N ALA A 37 17.52 2.50 -16.79
CA ALA A 37 18.49 1.47 -17.14
C ALA A 37 19.53 1.94 -18.17
N LEU A 38 19.19 2.90 -19.04
CA LEU A 38 20.08 3.47 -20.05
C LEU A 38 20.87 4.69 -19.54
N LEU A 39 20.29 5.52 -18.67
CA LEU A 39 20.87 6.81 -18.26
C LEU A 39 21.61 6.79 -16.93
N ILE A 40 21.44 5.72 -16.13
CA ILE A 40 21.98 5.64 -14.78
C ILE A 40 22.92 4.45 -14.67
N ASP A 41 24.19 4.75 -14.38
CA ASP A 41 25.21 3.75 -14.15
C ASP A 41 24.83 2.84 -12.98
N ASN A 42 25.15 1.54 -13.10
CA ASN A 42 24.84 0.52 -12.11
C ASN A 42 23.34 0.31 -11.80
N PHE A 43 22.43 0.95 -12.54
CA PHE A 43 20.99 0.75 -12.33
C PHE A 43 20.60 -0.72 -12.48
N MET A 44 21.06 -1.40 -13.53
CA MET A 44 20.78 -2.82 -13.75
C MET A 44 21.68 -3.77 -12.94
N SER A 45 22.49 -3.27 -12.00
CA SER A 45 23.33 -4.14 -11.16
C SER A 45 22.46 -5.08 -10.30
N PRO A 46 22.87 -6.35 -10.08
CA PRO A 46 22.08 -7.29 -9.28
C PRO A 46 21.78 -6.78 -7.86
N LEU A 47 22.73 -6.06 -7.26
CA LEU A 47 22.58 -5.45 -5.94
C LEU A 47 21.49 -4.37 -5.95
N ASN A 48 21.50 -3.49 -6.96
CA ASN A 48 20.48 -2.46 -7.10
C ASN A 48 19.11 -3.04 -7.42
N MET A 49 19.01 -4.05 -8.29
CA MET A 49 17.73 -4.71 -8.60
C MET A 49 17.13 -5.41 -7.39
N ARG A 50 17.97 -6.03 -6.55
CA ARG A 50 17.52 -6.58 -5.26
C ARG A 50 17.03 -5.46 -4.33
N GLY A 51 17.80 -4.38 -4.19
CA GLY A 51 17.43 -3.22 -3.37
C GLY A 51 16.11 -2.58 -3.81
N LEU A 52 15.96 -2.34 -5.11
CA LEU A 52 14.73 -1.80 -5.72
C LEU A 52 13.53 -2.72 -5.46
N GLY A 53 13.69 -4.03 -5.65
CA GLY A 53 12.64 -5.00 -5.35
C GLY A 53 12.19 -4.96 -3.88
N LEU A 54 13.15 -4.87 -2.95
CA LEU A 54 12.86 -4.74 -1.52
C LEU A 54 12.18 -3.41 -1.17
N ALA A 55 12.49 -2.31 -1.85
CA ALA A 55 11.83 -1.02 -1.67
C ALA A 55 10.38 -1.05 -2.19
N ILE A 56 10.18 -1.62 -3.39
CA ILE A 56 8.85 -1.89 -3.97
C ILE A 56 8.03 -2.74 -3.01
N SER A 57 8.64 -3.73 -2.37
CA SER A 57 7.92 -4.64 -1.48
C SER A 57 7.25 -3.95 -0.30
N THR A 58 8.01 -3.14 0.45
CA THR A 58 7.50 -2.47 1.65
C THR A 58 6.33 -1.55 1.30
N VAL A 59 6.48 -0.72 0.27
CA VAL A 59 5.42 0.20 -0.19
C VAL A 59 4.24 -0.58 -0.78
N GLY A 60 4.51 -1.61 -1.58
CA GLY A 60 3.49 -2.42 -2.26
C GLY A 60 2.58 -3.19 -1.30
N ILE A 61 3.13 -3.76 -0.22
CA ILE A 61 2.34 -4.43 0.83
C ILE A 61 1.33 -3.45 1.43
N ALA A 62 1.76 -2.24 1.80
CA ALA A 62 0.84 -1.25 2.35
C ALA A 62 -0.14 -0.69 1.29
N ALA A 63 0.32 -0.47 0.06
CA ALA A 63 -0.46 0.12 -1.03
C ALA A 63 -1.65 -0.76 -1.45
N CYS A 64 -1.50 -2.09 -1.44
CA CYS A 64 -2.56 -3.00 -1.87
C CYS A 64 -3.83 -2.90 -1.01
N THR A 65 -3.71 -2.53 0.28
CA THR A 65 -4.85 -2.29 1.17
C THR A 65 -5.19 -0.82 1.32
N MET A 66 -4.22 0.10 1.21
CA MET A 66 -4.51 1.54 1.14
C MET A 66 -5.46 1.86 -0.03
N LEU A 67 -5.34 1.12 -1.13
CA LEU A 67 -6.29 1.14 -2.24
C LEU A 67 -7.74 1.03 -1.76
N TYR A 68 -8.06 0.14 -0.81
CA TYR A 68 -9.43 -0.06 -0.34
C TYR A 68 -9.91 1.10 0.53
N CYS A 69 -9.02 1.66 1.36
CA CYS A 69 -9.30 2.89 2.11
C CYS A 69 -9.71 3.99 1.12
N LEU A 70 -8.84 4.26 0.14
CA LEU A 70 -9.04 5.30 -0.87
C LEU A 70 -10.28 5.05 -1.73
N ALA A 71 -10.45 3.83 -2.23
CA ALA A 71 -11.60 3.43 -3.01
C ALA A 71 -12.92 3.59 -2.26
N SER A 72 -12.93 3.49 -0.92
CA SER A 72 -14.11 3.77 -0.09
C SER A 72 -14.34 5.25 0.25
N GLY A 73 -13.47 6.16 -0.22
CA GLY A 73 -13.53 7.60 0.07
C GLY A 73 -12.84 8.01 1.37
N HIS A 74 -11.93 7.18 1.88
CA HIS A 74 -11.19 7.42 3.12
C HIS A 74 -9.69 7.17 2.91
N PHE A 75 -8.85 7.47 3.90
CA PHE A 75 -7.42 7.13 3.87
C PHE A 75 -6.93 6.97 5.30
N ASP A 76 -5.80 6.27 5.46
CA ASP A 76 -5.19 6.03 6.76
C ASP A 76 -3.78 6.61 6.82
N LEU A 77 -3.62 7.72 7.53
CA LEU A 77 -2.31 8.32 7.76
C LEU A 77 -1.50 7.61 8.84
N SER A 78 -2.12 6.72 9.63
CA SER A 78 -1.43 6.02 10.70
C SER A 78 -0.55 4.86 10.22
N VAL A 79 -0.63 4.45 8.95
CA VAL A 79 0.07 3.28 8.39
C VAL A 79 1.59 3.32 8.61
N GLY A 80 2.23 4.48 8.50
CA GLY A 80 3.67 4.63 8.77
C GLY A 80 4.03 4.40 10.24
N SER A 81 3.18 4.85 11.16
CA SER A 81 3.34 4.62 12.60
C SER A 81 3.02 3.18 12.98
N VAL A 82 2.01 2.55 12.37
CA VAL A 82 1.70 1.13 12.56
C VAL A 82 2.86 0.26 12.09
N LEU A 83 3.45 0.58 10.93
CA LEU A 83 4.65 -0.08 10.40
C LEU A 83 5.83 0.02 11.38
N ALA A 84 6.08 1.18 11.98
CA ALA A 84 7.14 1.35 12.98
C ALA A 84 6.86 0.60 14.28
N CYS A 85 5.66 0.77 14.84
CA CYS A 85 5.27 0.19 16.13
C CYS A 85 5.21 -1.34 16.07
N SER A 86 4.70 -1.91 14.96
CA SER A 86 4.64 -3.36 14.76
C SER A 86 6.04 -3.97 14.70
N GLY A 87 6.98 -3.31 14.02
CA GLY A 87 8.39 -3.71 14.01
C GLY A 87 9.03 -3.70 15.39
N VAL A 88 8.76 -2.65 16.19
CA VAL A 88 9.24 -2.56 17.59
C VAL A 88 8.63 -3.65 18.46
N ILE A 89 7.31 -3.88 18.38
CA ILE A 89 6.62 -4.91 19.18
C ILE A 89 7.12 -6.30 18.80
N ALA A 90 7.26 -6.60 17.50
CA ALA A 90 7.86 -7.85 17.05
C ALA A 90 9.24 -8.04 17.68
N ALA A 91 10.11 -7.03 17.59
CA ALA A 91 11.46 -7.13 18.09
C ALA A 91 11.53 -7.34 19.61
N ILE A 92 10.71 -6.61 20.39
CA ILE A 92 10.66 -6.75 21.86
C ILE A 92 10.18 -8.15 22.23
N VAL A 93 9.06 -8.60 21.66
CA VAL A 93 8.47 -9.90 22.03
C VAL A 93 9.39 -11.04 21.62
N ILE A 94 10.05 -10.97 20.46
CA ILE A 94 11.03 -12.00 20.06
C ILE A 94 12.20 -12.03 21.03
N ARG A 95 12.75 -10.86 21.38
CA ARG A 95 13.87 -10.78 22.33
C ARG A 95 13.51 -11.31 23.72
N ASP A 96 12.28 -11.06 24.18
CA ASP A 96 11.88 -11.39 25.55
C ASP A 96 11.31 -12.82 25.68
N THR A 97 10.89 -13.45 24.57
CA THR A 97 10.27 -14.79 24.57
C THR A 97 11.00 -15.84 23.73
N ASP A 98 12.04 -15.45 23.00
CA ASP A 98 12.75 -16.27 22.01
C ASP A 98 11.82 -16.94 20.97
N SER A 99 10.65 -16.33 20.71
CA SER A 99 9.63 -16.90 19.83
C SER A 99 9.24 -15.93 18.72
N VAL A 100 9.71 -16.23 17.50
CA VAL A 100 9.33 -15.51 16.28
C VAL A 100 7.82 -15.52 16.06
N PHE A 101 7.16 -16.64 16.34
CA PHE A 101 5.71 -16.77 16.17
C PHE A 101 4.95 -15.80 17.10
N LEU A 102 5.35 -15.71 18.38
CA LEU A 102 4.73 -14.79 19.33
C LEU A 102 4.98 -13.33 18.93
N GLY A 103 6.19 -12.99 18.49
CA GLY A 103 6.50 -11.63 18.07
C GLY A 103 5.74 -11.17 16.83
N VAL A 104 5.68 -12.01 15.79
CA VAL A 104 4.89 -11.71 14.60
C VAL A 104 3.41 -11.60 14.95
N SER A 105 2.89 -12.52 15.77
CA SER A 105 1.48 -12.50 16.19
C SER A 105 1.13 -11.24 16.99
N ALA A 106 2.00 -10.83 17.92
CA ALA A 106 1.81 -9.60 18.71
C ALA A 106 1.83 -8.34 17.82
N ALA A 107 2.74 -8.29 16.84
CA ALA A 107 2.80 -7.20 15.88
C ALA A 107 1.54 -7.10 15.01
N LEU A 108 1.05 -8.22 14.48
CA LEU A 108 -0.20 -8.27 13.71
C LEU A 108 -1.42 -7.92 14.57
N ALA A 109 -1.44 -8.38 15.83
CA ALA A 109 -2.50 -8.04 16.79
C ALA A 109 -2.54 -6.53 17.08
N MET A 110 -1.39 -5.87 17.21
CA MET A 110 -1.36 -4.41 17.36
C MET A 110 -1.94 -3.72 16.12
N GLY A 111 -1.55 -4.15 14.91
CA GLY A 111 -2.15 -3.63 13.66
C GLY A 111 -3.67 -3.82 13.60
N LEU A 112 -4.16 -4.98 14.04
CA LEU A 112 -5.59 -5.27 14.16
C LEU A 112 -6.29 -4.29 15.12
N VAL A 113 -5.71 -4.06 16.31
CA VAL A 113 -6.28 -3.15 17.31
C VAL A 113 -6.34 -1.72 16.79
N VAL A 114 -5.26 -1.22 16.18
CA VAL A 114 -5.23 0.13 15.60
C VAL A 114 -6.25 0.25 14.47
N GLY A 115 -6.30 -0.72 13.57
CA GLY A 115 -7.28 -0.75 12.48
C GLY A 115 -8.72 -0.81 12.97
N LEU A 116 -8.98 -1.55 14.06
CA LEU A 116 -10.29 -1.62 14.70
C LEU A 116 -10.69 -0.29 15.33
N ILE A 117 -9.77 0.38 16.03
CA ILE A 117 -10.00 1.71 16.61
C ILE A 117 -10.32 2.71 15.50
N ASN A 118 -9.46 2.82 14.47
CA ASN A 118 -9.70 3.70 13.33
C ASN A 118 -11.04 3.40 12.67
N GLY A 119 -11.30 2.13 12.39
CA GLY A 119 -12.53 1.67 11.75
C GLY A 119 -13.79 2.02 12.54
N ILE A 120 -13.80 1.76 13.85
CA ILE A 120 -14.96 2.06 14.72
C ILE A 120 -15.18 3.56 14.82
N VAL A 121 -14.13 4.34 15.06
CA VAL A 121 -14.23 5.80 15.21
C VAL A 121 -14.75 6.44 13.93
N ILE A 122 -14.27 6.00 12.77
CA ILE A 122 -14.68 6.55 11.48
C ILE A 122 -16.09 6.09 11.10
N ALA A 123 -16.39 4.80 11.25
CA ALA A 123 -17.65 4.22 10.80
C ALA A 123 -18.81 4.50 11.77
N LYS A 124 -18.60 4.35 13.09
CA LYS A 124 -19.66 4.43 14.10
C LYS A 124 -19.77 5.81 14.73
N LEU A 125 -18.63 6.42 15.09
CA LEU A 125 -18.65 7.77 15.67
C LEU A 125 -18.72 8.87 14.61
N ARG A 126 -18.63 8.50 13.32
CA ARG A 126 -18.72 9.41 12.17
C ARG A 126 -17.71 10.57 12.22
N ILE A 127 -16.56 10.33 12.85
CA ILE A 127 -15.44 11.27 12.84
C ILE A 127 -14.72 11.17 11.49
N ASN A 128 -14.24 12.30 10.98
CA ASN A 128 -13.50 12.33 9.72
C ASN A 128 -12.21 11.49 9.80
N ALA A 129 -11.99 10.63 8.80
CA ALA A 129 -10.81 9.77 8.68
C ALA A 129 -9.48 10.52 8.78
N LEU A 130 -9.38 11.74 8.24
CA LEU A 130 -8.19 12.58 8.35
C LEU A 130 -7.83 12.83 9.82
N ILE A 131 -8.79 13.31 10.62
CA ILE A 131 -8.55 13.67 12.03
C ILE A 131 -8.27 12.41 12.85
N THR A 132 -9.07 11.35 12.66
CA THR A 132 -8.89 10.09 13.38
C THR A 132 -7.51 9.49 13.11
N THR A 133 -7.11 9.39 11.84
CA THR A 133 -5.87 8.70 11.47
C THR A 133 -4.63 9.56 11.71
N LEU A 134 -4.73 10.90 11.69
CA LEU A 134 -3.68 11.78 12.20
C LEU A 134 -3.49 11.60 13.71
N ALA A 135 -4.57 11.55 14.49
CA ALA A 135 -4.49 11.34 15.93
C ALA A 135 -3.88 9.97 16.27
N THR A 136 -4.36 8.90 15.63
CA THR A 136 -3.81 7.56 15.85
C THR A 136 -2.39 7.41 15.32
N MET A 137 -2.02 8.10 14.23
CA MET A 137 -0.63 8.19 13.78
C MET A 137 0.29 8.69 14.90
N GLN A 138 -0.10 9.75 15.62
CA GLN A 138 0.70 10.30 16.72
C GLN A 138 0.71 9.37 17.95
N ILE A 139 -0.45 8.82 18.33
CA ILE A 139 -0.56 7.90 19.47
C ILE A 139 0.31 6.65 19.23
N VAL A 140 0.16 5.99 18.08
CA VAL A 140 0.89 4.76 17.75
C VAL A 140 2.39 5.01 17.61
N ARG A 141 2.78 6.18 17.07
CA ARG A 141 4.19 6.59 17.03
C ARG A 141 4.75 6.79 18.43
N GLY A 142 4.01 7.48 19.30
CA GLY A 142 4.38 7.69 20.70
C GLY A 142 4.56 6.36 21.43
N LEU A 143 3.64 5.41 21.24
CA LEU A 143 3.75 4.05 21.78
C LEU A 143 5.00 3.34 21.27
N ALA A 144 5.34 3.46 19.99
CA ALA A 144 6.58 2.89 19.45
C ALA A 144 7.82 3.45 20.17
N TYR A 145 7.88 4.76 20.43
CA TYR A 145 8.97 5.37 21.19
C TYR A 145 9.00 4.94 22.65
N ILE A 146 7.84 4.85 23.31
CA ILE A 146 7.72 4.42 24.71
C ILE A 146 8.21 2.98 24.86
N PHE A 147 7.68 2.05 24.06
CA PHE A 147 8.05 0.63 24.14
C PHE A 147 9.53 0.39 23.80
N SER A 148 10.09 1.18 22.90
CA SER A 148 11.50 1.07 22.49
C SER A 148 12.48 1.87 23.37
N ASN A 149 11.99 2.61 24.37
CA ASN A 149 12.79 3.61 25.12
C ASN A 149 13.55 4.58 24.20
N GLY A 150 12.96 4.93 23.05
CA GLY A 150 13.55 5.83 22.07
C GLY A 150 14.68 5.25 21.22
N LYS A 151 14.97 3.94 21.31
CA LYS A 151 16.14 3.31 20.67
C LYS A 151 15.74 2.19 19.71
N ALA A 152 16.65 1.77 18.84
CA ALA A 152 16.43 0.57 18.04
C ALA A 152 16.46 -0.68 18.93
N VAL A 153 15.50 -1.59 18.74
CA VAL A 153 15.45 -2.88 19.43
C VAL A 153 15.94 -3.96 18.47
N GLY A 154 17.14 -4.51 18.72
CA GLY A 154 17.74 -5.55 17.89
C GLY A 154 17.08 -6.91 18.08
N VAL A 155 17.07 -7.73 17.03
CA VAL A 155 16.64 -9.13 17.06
C VAL A 155 17.82 -10.00 16.62
N GLY A 156 18.16 -11.00 17.43
CA GLY A 156 19.27 -11.93 17.14
C GLY A 156 18.85 -13.25 16.50
N ASP A 157 17.55 -13.58 16.49
CA ASP A 157 17.04 -14.84 15.96
C ASP A 157 17.05 -14.87 14.42
N GLU A 158 17.84 -15.76 13.84
CA GLU A 158 17.97 -15.93 12.38
C GLU A 158 16.66 -16.32 11.70
N SER A 159 15.79 -17.04 12.41
CA SER A 159 14.47 -17.44 11.90
C SER A 159 13.60 -16.22 11.58
N PHE A 160 13.81 -15.12 12.30
CA PHE A 160 13.15 -13.85 12.02
C PHE A 160 13.66 -13.21 10.73
N PHE A 161 14.93 -13.36 10.39
CA PHE A 161 15.53 -12.72 9.21
C PHE A 161 15.01 -13.27 7.89
N VAL A 162 14.42 -14.48 7.90
CA VAL A 162 13.83 -15.10 6.70
C VAL A 162 12.77 -14.20 6.04
N PHE A 163 11.98 -13.47 6.83
CA PHE A 163 10.91 -12.61 6.30
C PHE A 163 11.43 -11.42 5.48
N GLY A 164 12.57 -10.84 5.87
CA GLY A 164 13.14 -9.63 5.28
C GLY A 164 14.35 -9.85 4.38
N ASN A 165 15.16 -10.86 4.68
CA ASN A 165 16.44 -11.16 4.01
C ASN A 165 16.46 -12.54 3.33
N GLY A 166 15.51 -13.41 3.65
CA GLY A 166 15.41 -14.75 3.06
C GLY A 166 15.16 -14.72 1.55
N GLN A 167 15.51 -15.81 0.90
CA GLN A 167 15.31 -16.02 -0.53
C GLN A 167 14.66 -17.37 -0.77
N LEU A 168 13.69 -17.42 -1.68
CA LEU A 168 13.06 -18.64 -2.14
C LEU A 168 13.12 -18.67 -3.66
N PHE A 169 13.67 -19.75 -4.24
CA PHE A 169 13.91 -19.86 -5.68
C PHE A 169 14.72 -18.69 -6.28
N GLY A 170 15.64 -18.10 -5.51
CA GLY A 170 16.42 -16.92 -5.92
C GLY A 170 15.69 -15.58 -5.82
N VAL A 171 14.42 -15.57 -5.41
CA VAL A 171 13.62 -14.34 -5.23
C VAL A 171 13.55 -13.98 -3.73
N PRO A 172 13.85 -12.72 -3.35
CA PRO A 172 13.66 -12.26 -1.97
C PRO A 172 12.23 -12.47 -1.47
N VAL A 173 12.11 -13.02 -0.25
CA VAL A 173 10.81 -13.29 0.40
C VAL A 173 9.90 -12.05 0.47
N PRO A 174 10.37 -10.82 0.75
CA PRO A 174 9.52 -9.63 0.72
C PRO A 174 8.81 -9.43 -0.62
N ILE A 175 9.45 -9.73 -1.74
CA ILE A 175 8.86 -9.59 -3.08
C ILE A 175 7.72 -10.59 -3.26
N LEU A 176 7.93 -11.83 -2.81
CA LEU A 176 6.90 -12.87 -2.85
C LEU A 176 5.69 -12.49 -1.99
N ILE A 177 5.92 -11.97 -0.78
CA ILE A 177 4.83 -11.48 0.09
C ILE A 177 4.03 -10.38 -0.64
N THR A 178 4.71 -9.41 -1.25
CA THR A 178 4.05 -8.35 -2.02
C THR A 178 3.24 -8.88 -3.19
N VAL A 179 3.77 -9.83 -3.95
CA VAL A 179 3.04 -10.47 -5.07
C VAL A 179 1.81 -11.19 -4.55
N VAL A 180 1.92 -11.97 -3.47
CA VAL A 180 0.79 -12.65 -2.83
C VAL A 180 -0.26 -11.64 -2.37
N CYS A 181 0.15 -10.53 -1.75
CA CYS A 181 -0.75 -9.45 -1.37
C CYS A 181 -1.49 -8.87 -2.59
N PHE A 182 -0.78 -8.51 -3.66
CA PHE A 182 -1.43 -7.98 -4.86
C PHE A 182 -2.35 -8.97 -5.55
N VAL A 183 -2.01 -10.26 -5.59
CA VAL A 183 -2.88 -11.29 -6.16
C VAL A 183 -4.11 -11.49 -5.30
N PHE A 184 -3.95 -11.63 -3.98
CA PHE A 184 -5.05 -11.85 -3.05
C PHE A 184 -6.00 -10.65 -3.02
N PHE A 185 -5.48 -9.45 -2.81
CA PHE A 185 -6.29 -8.24 -2.82
C PHE A 185 -6.80 -7.91 -4.23
N GLY A 186 -6.08 -8.32 -5.27
CA GLY A 186 -6.50 -8.24 -6.68
C GLY A 186 -7.76 -9.05 -6.91
N TRP A 187 -7.73 -10.29 -6.46
CA TRP A 187 -8.87 -11.19 -6.51
C TRP A 187 -10.04 -10.66 -5.68
N LEU A 188 -9.76 -10.21 -4.45
CA LEU A 188 -10.76 -9.68 -3.54
C LEU A 188 -11.48 -8.45 -4.13
N LEU A 189 -10.76 -7.56 -4.82
CA LEU A 189 -11.33 -6.35 -5.43
C LEU A 189 -12.23 -6.68 -6.62
N ASN A 190 -11.78 -7.57 -7.50
CA ASN A 190 -12.43 -7.80 -8.80
C ASN A 190 -13.52 -8.89 -8.74
N TYR A 191 -13.39 -9.87 -7.86
CA TYR A 191 -14.22 -11.08 -7.90
C TYR A 191 -15.11 -11.29 -6.68
N THR A 192 -15.09 -10.39 -5.69
CA THR A 192 -15.91 -10.57 -4.46
C THR A 192 -16.90 -9.43 -4.23
N THR A 193 -17.87 -9.69 -3.34
CA THR A 193 -18.81 -8.66 -2.87
C THR A 193 -18.10 -7.57 -2.06
N TYR A 194 -17.03 -7.91 -1.35
CA TYR A 194 -16.25 -6.95 -0.58
C TYR A 194 -15.70 -5.83 -1.46
N GLY A 195 -15.01 -6.16 -2.55
CA GLY A 195 -14.49 -5.18 -3.51
C GLY A 195 -15.58 -4.30 -4.15
N ARG A 196 -16.68 -4.93 -4.59
CA ARG A 196 -17.83 -4.21 -5.16
C ARG A 196 -18.46 -3.24 -4.15
N ASN A 197 -18.62 -3.68 -2.91
CA ASN A 197 -19.16 -2.84 -1.83
C ASN A 197 -18.22 -1.67 -1.51
N THR A 198 -16.90 -1.90 -1.45
CA THR A 198 -15.90 -0.84 -1.25
C THR A 198 -16.04 0.24 -2.32
N LEU A 199 -16.08 -0.13 -3.60
CA LEU A 199 -16.24 0.82 -4.71
C LEU A 199 -17.60 1.52 -4.68
N ALA A 200 -18.68 0.79 -4.38
CA ALA A 200 -20.02 1.38 -4.28
C ALA A 200 -20.10 2.44 -3.17
N ILE A 201 -19.52 2.15 -2.00
CA ILE A 201 -19.47 3.09 -0.86
C ILE A 201 -18.75 4.39 -1.26
N GLY A 202 -17.60 4.29 -1.93
CA GLY A 202 -16.86 5.48 -2.36
C GLY A 202 -17.48 6.22 -3.54
N GLY A 203 -18.30 5.55 -4.37
CA GLY A 203 -19.03 6.21 -5.45
C GLY A 203 -20.20 7.03 -4.93
N ASN A 204 -21.04 6.44 -4.08
CA ASN A 204 -22.10 7.13 -3.36
C ASN A 204 -22.53 6.31 -2.14
N GLN A 205 -22.19 6.81 -0.94
CA GLN A 205 -22.47 6.12 0.31
C GLN A 205 -23.98 5.95 0.59
N GLU A 206 -24.80 6.96 0.26
CA GLU A 206 -26.25 6.91 0.48
C GLU A 206 -26.91 5.89 -0.45
N ALA A 207 -26.52 5.88 -1.73
CA ALA A 207 -27.01 4.91 -2.69
C ALA A 207 -26.58 3.47 -2.31
N ALA A 208 -25.34 3.29 -1.83
CA ALA A 208 -24.88 2.00 -1.35
C ALA A 208 -25.69 1.50 -0.14
N LEU A 209 -26.02 2.40 0.79
CA LEU A 209 -26.86 2.08 1.95
C LEU A 209 -28.28 1.68 1.53
N LEU A 210 -28.91 2.43 0.61
CA LEU A 210 -30.23 2.10 0.06
C LEU A 210 -30.22 0.79 -0.74
N ALA A 211 -29.09 0.43 -1.35
CA ALA A 211 -28.89 -0.84 -2.02
C ALA A 211 -28.59 -2.03 -1.08
N GLY A 212 -28.66 -1.84 0.24
CA GLY A 212 -28.49 -2.90 1.24
C GLY A 212 -27.03 -3.20 1.63
N VAL A 213 -26.07 -2.35 1.24
CA VAL A 213 -24.67 -2.50 1.66
C VAL A 213 -24.53 -2.10 3.12
N HIS A 214 -23.89 -2.97 3.92
CA HIS A 214 -23.56 -2.67 5.31
C HIS A 214 -22.34 -1.74 5.38
N VAL A 215 -22.57 -0.44 5.14
CA VAL A 215 -21.53 0.60 5.02
C VAL A 215 -20.58 0.58 6.22
N ASP A 216 -21.11 0.67 7.45
CA ASP A 216 -20.29 0.75 8.66
C ASP A 216 -19.38 -0.48 8.83
N ARG A 217 -19.95 -1.68 8.65
CA ARG A 217 -19.20 -2.94 8.79
C ARG A 217 -18.09 -3.03 7.75
N THR A 218 -18.39 -2.64 6.51
CA THR A 218 -17.41 -2.65 5.42
C THR A 218 -16.26 -1.70 5.71
N LYS A 219 -16.56 -0.47 6.18
CA LYS A 219 -15.52 0.50 6.59
C LYS A 219 -14.64 -0.04 7.71
N ILE A 220 -15.23 -0.63 8.76
CA ILE A 220 -14.46 -1.22 9.86
C ILE A 220 -13.51 -2.30 9.34
N ILE A 221 -14.01 -3.21 8.50
CA ILE A 221 -13.18 -4.29 7.92
C ILE A 221 -12.04 -3.71 7.07
N ILE A 222 -12.29 -2.66 6.28
CA ILE A 222 -11.25 -1.99 5.47
C ILE A 222 -10.10 -1.50 6.36
N PHE A 223 -10.40 -0.78 7.45
CA PHE A 223 -9.35 -0.28 8.35
C PHE A 223 -8.66 -1.38 9.15
N VAL A 224 -9.38 -2.42 9.59
CA VAL A 224 -8.78 -3.59 10.26
C VAL A 224 -7.79 -4.30 9.34
N VAL A 225 -8.21 -4.61 8.11
CA VAL A 225 -7.37 -5.28 7.12
C VAL A 225 -6.16 -4.40 6.77
N HIS A 226 -6.36 -3.09 6.61
CA HIS A 226 -5.26 -2.17 6.35
C HIS A 226 -4.26 -2.10 7.51
N GLY A 227 -4.74 -2.06 8.77
CA GLY A 227 -3.89 -2.08 9.95
C GLY A 227 -3.06 -3.36 10.08
N VAL A 228 -3.66 -4.53 9.83
CA VAL A 228 -2.96 -5.82 9.85
C VAL A 228 -1.90 -5.90 8.74
N ILE A 229 -2.22 -5.47 7.52
CA ILE A 229 -1.26 -5.49 6.41
C ILE A 229 -0.17 -4.42 6.57
N GLY A 230 -0.49 -3.27 7.17
CA GLY A 230 0.51 -2.28 7.60
C GLY A 230 1.47 -2.84 8.65
N ALA A 231 0.96 -3.63 9.60
CA ALA A 231 1.78 -4.34 10.57
C ALA A 231 2.65 -5.43 9.92
N LEU A 232 2.12 -6.17 8.94
CA LEU A 232 2.90 -7.13 8.16
C LEU A 232 4.06 -6.44 7.42
N ALA A 233 3.83 -5.28 6.81
CA ALA A 233 4.90 -4.49 6.19
C ALA A 233 5.97 -4.06 7.21
N GLY A 234 5.55 -3.73 8.44
CA GLY A 234 6.46 -3.42 9.56
C GLY A 234 7.28 -4.60 10.04
N VAL A 235 6.68 -5.79 10.15
CA VAL A 235 7.39 -7.04 10.47
C VAL A 235 8.45 -7.36 9.40
N VAL A 236 8.08 -7.29 8.12
CA VAL A 236 9.00 -7.53 7.00
C VAL A 236 10.16 -6.53 7.02
N LEU A 237 9.86 -5.25 7.27
CA LEU A 237 10.88 -4.21 7.34
C LEU A 237 11.80 -4.36 8.56
N ALA A 238 11.25 -4.68 9.73
CA ALA A 238 12.04 -4.93 10.93
C ALA A 238 12.94 -6.16 10.79
N SER A 239 12.43 -7.23 10.16
CA SER A 239 13.22 -8.41 9.79
C SER A 239 14.36 -8.05 8.85
N ARG A 240 14.12 -7.19 7.86
CA ARG A 240 15.16 -6.70 6.94
C ARG A 240 16.26 -5.93 7.66
N MET A 241 15.87 -5.06 8.59
CA MET A 241 16.78 -4.22 9.38
C MET A 241 17.33 -4.93 10.63
N THR A 242 17.02 -6.21 10.81
CA THR A 242 17.33 -7.03 12.00
C THR A 242 17.00 -6.33 13.33
N SER A 243 16.07 -5.37 13.29
CA SER A 243 15.75 -4.49 14.41
C SER A 243 14.41 -3.79 14.19
N GLY A 244 13.66 -3.60 15.28
CA GLY A 244 12.50 -2.73 15.33
C GLY A 244 12.93 -1.30 15.65
N GLN A 245 12.60 -0.35 14.77
CA GLN A 245 13.03 1.05 14.90
C GLN A 245 11.83 2.00 14.97
N PRO A 246 11.70 2.82 16.04
CA PRO A 246 10.55 3.71 16.22
C PRO A 246 10.52 4.89 15.25
N MET A 247 11.67 5.26 14.65
CA MET A 247 11.79 6.39 13.72
C MET A 247 11.47 6.02 12.26
N VAL A 248 11.38 4.73 11.93
CA VAL A 248 11.20 4.29 10.54
C VAL A 248 9.78 4.58 10.06
N GLY A 249 9.62 4.81 8.75
CA GLY A 249 8.29 5.03 8.15
C GLY A 249 7.71 6.42 8.38
N GLN A 250 8.53 7.43 8.65
CA GLN A 250 8.10 8.84 8.56
C GLN A 250 7.81 9.21 7.09
N GLY A 251 6.64 9.80 6.80
CA GLY A 251 6.25 10.12 5.42
C GLY A 251 5.90 8.89 4.58
N PHE A 252 5.85 7.70 5.19
CA PHE A 252 5.53 6.45 4.50
C PHE A 252 4.07 6.45 4.04
N GLU A 253 3.17 6.95 4.88
CA GLU A 253 1.76 7.16 4.56
C GLU A 253 1.57 8.02 3.29
N LEU A 254 2.33 9.12 3.17
CA LEU A 254 2.27 9.97 1.98
C LEU A 254 2.83 9.26 0.75
N THR A 255 3.90 8.48 0.91
CA THR A 255 4.48 7.69 -0.19
C THR A 255 3.49 6.63 -0.69
N VAL A 256 2.82 5.92 0.22
CA VAL A 256 1.83 4.89 -0.12
C VAL A 256 0.59 5.52 -0.77
N ILE A 257 0.09 6.63 -0.24
CA ILE A 257 -1.04 7.36 -0.85
C ILE A 257 -0.65 7.87 -2.24
N SER A 258 0.55 8.44 -2.39
CA SER A 258 1.07 8.91 -3.68
C SER A 258 1.14 7.77 -4.70
N ALA A 259 1.59 6.58 -4.28
CA ALA A 259 1.65 5.41 -5.15
C ALA A 259 0.26 5.03 -5.66
N CYS A 260 -0.73 5.00 -4.76
CA CYS A 260 -2.11 4.68 -5.13
C CYS A 260 -2.73 5.74 -6.03
N VAL A 261 -2.59 7.04 -5.70
CA VAL A 261 -3.19 8.14 -6.45
C VAL A 261 -2.51 8.31 -7.82
N LEU A 262 -1.19 8.18 -7.90
CA LEU A 262 -0.45 8.11 -9.16
C LEU A 262 -0.91 6.91 -10.00
N GLY A 263 -1.19 5.79 -9.34
CA GLY A 263 -1.88 4.63 -9.90
C GLY A 263 -3.37 4.83 -10.18
N GLY A 264 -3.89 6.06 -10.23
CA GLY A 264 -5.26 6.36 -10.64
C GLY A 264 -6.35 5.96 -9.65
N VAL A 265 -5.99 5.69 -8.39
CA VAL A 265 -6.98 5.50 -7.32
C VAL A 265 -7.50 6.86 -6.87
N SER A 266 -8.82 6.97 -6.78
CA SER A 266 -9.49 8.20 -6.37
C SER A 266 -9.31 8.49 -4.88
N LEU A 267 -8.94 9.74 -4.55
CA LEU A 267 -9.04 10.24 -3.17
C LEU A 267 -10.50 10.43 -2.72
N SER A 268 -11.41 10.70 -3.66
CA SER A 268 -12.84 10.88 -3.39
C SER A 268 -13.61 9.56 -3.31
N GLY A 269 -12.96 8.42 -3.58
CA GLY A 269 -13.61 7.11 -3.65
C GLY A 269 -14.18 6.74 -5.02
N GLY A 270 -14.70 5.52 -5.10
CA GLY A 270 -15.46 4.97 -6.23
C GLY A 270 -14.63 4.38 -7.37
N ILE A 271 -13.33 4.68 -7.43
CA ILE A 271 -12.44 4.22 -8.50
C ILE A 271 -11.16 3.67 -7.89
N GLY A 272 -10.81 2.45 -8.28
CA GLY A 272 -9.57 1.81 -7.88
C GLY A 272 -9.31 0.53 -8.66
N MET A 273 -8.06 0.31 -9.08
CA MET A 273 -7.66 -0.90 -9.80
C MET A 273 -6.25 -1.30 -9.38
N ILE A 274 -6.07 -2.58 -9.02
CA ILE A 274 -4.78 -3.06 -8.51
C ILE A 274 -3.65 -2.99 -9.53
N ARG A 275 -3.92 -3.26 -10.81
CA ARG A 275 -2.92 -3.14 -11.88
C ARG A 275 -2.29 -1.75 -11.94
N HIS A 276 -3.10 -0.71 -11.71
CA HIS A 276 -2.62 0.67 -11.74
C HIS A 276 -1.89 1.05 -10.46
N VAL A 277 -2.29 0.52 -9.30
CA VAL A 277 -1.53 0.67 -8.04
C VAL A 277 -0.14 0.05 -8.17
N ILE A 278 -0.02 -1.15 -8.76
CA ILE A 278 1.28 -1.77 -9.04
C ILE A 278 2.15 -0.82 -9.87
N ALA A 279 1.59 -0.22 -10.93
CA ALA A 279 2.32 0.76 -11.74
C ALA A 279 2.77 1.98 -10.92
N GLY A 280 1.88 2.55 -10.09
CA GLY A 280 2.21 3.71 -9.25
C GLY A 280 3.31 3.41 -8.23
N VAL A 281 3.28 2.23 -7.59
CA VAL A 281 4.35 1.77 -6.69
C VAL A 281 5.67 1.61 -7.45
N LEU A 282 5.65 1.00 -8.64
CA LEU A 282 6.84 0.84 -9.48
C LEU A 282 7.43 2.20 -9.88
N ILE A 283 6.60 3.12 -10.35
CA ILE A 283 7.05 4.46 -10.80
C ILE A 283 7.74 5.19 -9.65
N LEU A 284 7.10 5.27 -8.47
CA LEU A 284 7.70 5.96 -7.33
C LEU A 284 9.00 5.29 -6.85
N ALA A 285 9.03 3.96 -6.79
CA ALA A 285 10.22 3.23 -6.36
C ALA A 285 11.40 3.40 -7.35
N ILE A 286 11.13 3.37 -8.66
CA ILE A 286 12.16 3.58 -9.68
C ILE A 286 12.70 5.01 -9.60
N ILE A 287 11.83 6.02 -9.44
CA ILE A 287 12.25 7.41 -9.31
C ILE A 287 13.10 7.60 -8.04
N GLU A 288 12.67 7.06 -6.90
CA GLU A 288 13.44 7.11 -5.65
C GLU A 288 14.81 6.42 -5.79
N ASN A 289 14.84 5.24 -6.40
CA ASN A 289 16.08 4.52 -6.65
C ASN A 289 17.02 5.26 -7.60
N ALA A 290 16.48 5.89 -8.64
CA ALA A 290 17.24 6.73 -9.58
C ALA A 290 17.89 7.93 -8.88
N MET A 291 17.13 8.62 -8.02
CA MET A 291 17.64 9.73 -7.21
C MET A 291 18.77 9.27 -6.28
N ASN A 292 18.60 8.12 -5.63
CA ASN A 292 19.61 7.53 -4.75
C ASN A 292 20.91 7.19 -5.51
N LEU A 293 20.82 6.55 -6.69
CA LEU A 293 22.01 6.22 -7.49
C LEU A 293 22.73 7.45 -8.06
N LYS A 294 22.01 8.55 -8.29
CA LYS A 294 22.60 9.84 -8.67
C LYS A 294 23.05 10.67 -7.47
N ASN A 295 23.02 10.12 -6.25
CA ASN A 295 23.40 10.78 -5.00
C ASN A 295 22.68 12.13 -4.79
N ILE A 296 21.39 12.20 -5.14
CA ILE A 296 20.57 13.38 -4.85
C ILE A 296 20.19 13.38 -3.37
N ASP A 297 20.48 14.47 -2.67
CA ASP A 297 20.22 14.58 -1.23
C ASP A 297 18.75 14.32 -0.89
N THR A 298 18.53 13.64 0.25
CA THR A 298 17.20 13.28 0.76
C THR A 298 16.28 14.49 0.90
N PHE A 299 16.81 15.68 1.17
CA PHE A 299 16.04 16.92 1.26
C PHE A 299 15.32 17.26 -0.06
N TYR A 300 16.01 17.12 -1.20
CA TYR A 300 15.40 17.32 -2.51
C TYR A 300 14.40 16.21 -2.85
N GLN A 301 14.68 14.99 -2.39
CA GLN A 301 13.75 13.87 -2.61
C GLN A 301 12.39 14.12 -1.95
N TYR A 302 12.33 14.76 -0.78
CA TYR A 302 11.06 15.14 -0.16
C TYR A 302 10.26 16.12 -1.02
N VAL A 303 10.92 17.13 -1.59
CA VAL A 303 10.27 18.10 -2.49
C VAL A 303 9.71 17.38 -3.71
N ILE A 304 10.51 16.52 -4.36
CA ILE A 304 10.10 15.78 -5.56
C ILE A 304 8.91 14.86 -5.26
N ARG A 305 8.94 14.09 -4.16
CA ARG A 305 7.81 13.21 -3.77
C ARG A 305 6.54 14.02 -3.53
N GLY A 306 6.63 15.16 -2.84
CA GLY A 306 5.51 16.06 -2.60
C GLY A 306 4.94 16.65 -3.90
N THR A 307 5.81 17.05 -4.83
CA THR A 307 5.40 17.54 -6.15
C THR A 307 4.69 16.47 -6.96
N ILE A 308 5.20 15.22 -6.96
CA ILE A 308 4.56 14.10 -7.67
C ILE A 308 3.15 13.86 -7.12
N LEU A 309 2.98 13.83 -5.79
CA LEU A 309 1.66 13.69 -5.17
C LEU A 309 0.71 14.82 -5.59
N LEU A 310 1.16 16.07 -5.47
CA LEU A 310 0.34 17.23 -5.81
C LEU A 310 -0.10 17.21 -7.28
N LEU A 311 0.81 16.90 -8.20
CA LEU A 311 0.51 16.77 -9.63
C LEU A 311 -0.48 15.62 -9.87
N ALA A 312 -0.29 14.47 -9.23
CA ALA A 312 -1.21 13.34 -9.36
C ALA A 312 -2.63 13.72 -8.91
N VAL A 313 -2.76 14.45 -7.80
CA VAL A 313 -4.06 14.93 -7.29
C VAL A 313 -4.69 15.98 -8.21
N ILE A 314 -3.90 16.92 -8.75
CA ILE A 314 -4.39 17.92 -9.70
C ILE A 314 -4.95 17.23 -10.95
N ILE A 315 -4.23 16.24 -11.49
CA ILE A 315 -4.65 15.48 -12.66
C ILE A 315 -5.93 14.68 -12.37
N ASP A 316 -6.02 14.01 -11.21
CA ASP A 316 -7.23 13.28 -10.79
C ASP A 316 -8.45 14.23 -10.71
N ARG A 317 -8.25 15.42 -10.13
CA ARG A 317 -9.32 16.44 -10.02
C ARG A 317 -9.74 16.99 -11.39
N MET A 318 -8.79 17.19 -12.31
CA MET A 318 -9.08 17.68 -13.66
C MET A 318 -9.84 16.65 -14.51
N LYS A 319 -9.50 15.36 -14.40
CA LYS A 319 -10.22 14.29 -15.14
C LYS A 319 -11.68 14.12 -14.71
N ARG A 320 -12.06 14.65 -13.54
CA ARG A 320 -13.41 14.55 -12.98
C ARG A 320 -14.31 15.77 -13.29
N ARG A 321 -13.74 16.87 -13.78
CA ARG A 321 -14.49 18.04 -14.25
C ARG A 321 -14.83 17.87 -15.72
#